data_AF-A0A820WGV6-F1
#
_entry.id   AF-A0A820WGV6-F1
#
_cell.length_a   1.000
_cell.length_b   1.000
_cell.length_c   1.000
_cell.angle_alpha   90.00
_cell.angle_beta   90.00
_cell.angle_gamma   90.00
#
_symmetry.space_group_name_H-M   'P 1'
#
loop_
_entity.id
_entity.type
_entity.pdbx_description
1 polymer ?
#
loop_
_entity_poly.entity_id
_entity_poly.type
_entity_poly.pdbx_seq_one_letter_code
_entity_poly.pdbx_strand_id
1 'polypeptide(L)'
;MIGRNFQIEDLYEVSYEKQQGLTATQIHDDLTTANEHGVVSYYTVTRWIQRFSNERESLEDNPRSCCSITAFTQQNIDAVTDLVNDDLHISIDYIAPTSDMSITCVIVMNI
;
A
#
# COMPACT_ATOMS: atom_id res chain seq x y z
N MET A 1 -0.98 17.90 -16.23
CA MET A 1 -1.97 16.83 -16.51
C MET A 1 -1.78 15.77 -15.45
N ILE A 2 -2.60 15.81 -14.40
CA ILE A 2 -2.56 14.82 -13.33
C ILE A 2 -3.17 13.57 -13.95
N GLY A 3 -2.33 12.57 -14.24
CA GLY A 3 -2.80 11.28 -14.72
C GLY A 3 -3.82 10.75 -13.72
N ARG A 4 -5.03 10.43 -14.20
CA ARG A 4 -6.07 9.81 -13.38
C ARG A 4 -5.43 8.67 -12.60
N ASN A 5 -5.69 8.65 -11.29
CA ASN A 5 -5.19 7.62 -10.40
C ASN A 5 -6.03 6.35 -10.66
N PHE A 6 -5.69 5.68 -11.77
CA PHE A 6 -6.46 4.65 -12.47
C PHE A 6 -7.08 3.62 -11.52
N GLN A 7 -6.40 3.31 -10.41
CA GLN A 7 -6.86 2.26 -9.49
C GLN A 7 -8.02 2.63 -8.56
N ILE A 8 -8.26 3.91 -8.23
CA ILE A 8 -9.29 4.26 -7.24
C ILE A 8 -10.67 4.34 -7.88
N GLU A 9 -10.75 4.95 -9.07
CA GLU A 9 -12.00 5.09 -9.84
C GLU A 9 -12.52 3.71 -10.26
N ASP A 10 -11.66 2.87 -10.85
CA ASP A 10 -12.00 1.50 -11.24
C ASP A 10 -12.44 0.64 -10.05
N LEU A 11 -11.79 0.79 -8.89
CA LEU A 11 -12.12 0.04 -7.67
C LEU A 11 -13.49 0.44 -7.11
N TYR A 12 -13.83 1.73 -7.18
CA TYR A 12 -15.15 2.23 -6.80
C TYR A 12 -16.24 1.64 -7.70
N GLU A 13 -16.03 1.64 -9.02
CA GLU A 13 -16.96 1.05 -9.99
C GLU A 13 -17.20 -0.44 -9.73
N VAL A 14 -16.13 -1.23 -9.56
CA VAL A 14 -16.25 -2.65 -9.18
C VAL A 14 -17.01 -2.85 -7.87
N SER A 15 -16.80 -1.99 -6.87
CA SER A 15 -17.50 -2.08 -5.59
C SER A 15 -19.00 -1.83 -5.74
N TYR A 16 -19.38 -0.81 -6.52
CA TYR A 16 -20.76 -0.41 -6.75
C TYR A 16 -21.52 -1.46 -7.57
N GLU A 17 -20.90 -1.97 -8.65
CA GLU A 17 -21.49 -3.01 -9.48
C GLU A 17 -21.61 -4.34 -8.74
N LYS A 18 -20.65 -4.66 -7.88
CA LYS A 18 -20.75 -5.85 -7.02
C LYS A 18 -21.93 -5.75 -6.04
N GLN A 19 -22.18 -4.58 -5.45
CA GLN A 19 -23.35 -4.34 -4.59
C GLN A 19 -24.67 -4.51 -5.35
N GLN A 20 -24.71 -4.17 -6.64
CA GLN A 20 -25.86 -4.39 -7.52
C GLN A 20 -26.04 -5.87 -7.94
N GLY A 21 -25.11 -6.76 -7.59
CA GLY A 21 -25.20 -8.19 -7.87
C GLY A 21 -24.68 -8.61 -9.25
N LEU A 22 -23.93 -7.74 -9.94
CA LEU A 22 -23.31 -8.07 -11.22
C LEU A 22 -22.25 -9.17 -11.08
N THR A 23 -22.09 -9.95 -12.14
CA THR A 23 -21.07 -11.01 -12.22
C THR A 23 -19.71 -10.42 -12.63
N ALA A 24 -18.62 -11.10 -12.26
CA ALA A 24 -17.26 -10.64 -12.57
C ALA A 24 -17.00 -10.41 -14.07
N THR A 25 -17.67 -11.17 -14.93
CA THR A 25 -17.57 -11.00 -16.40
C THR A 25 -18.21 -9.70 -16.86
N GLN A 26 -19.41 -9.38 -16.35
CA GLN A 26 -20.10 -8.13 -16.70
C GLN A 26 -19.29 -6.92 -16.25
N ILE A 27 -18.81 -6.94 -15.01
CA ILE A 27 -17.97 -5.87 -14.43
C ILE A 27 -16.70 -5.66 -15.27
N HIS A 28 -16.07 -6.74 -15.73
CA HIS A 28 -14.87 -6.63 -16.56
C HIS A 28 -15.16 -6.06 -17.96
N ASP A 29 -16.26 -6.44 -18.58
CA ASP A 29 -16.65 -5.95 -19.90
C ASP A 29 -17.07 -4.47 -19.85
N ASP A 30 -17.75 -4.06 -18.78
CA ASP A 30 -18.14 -2.68 -18.51
C ASP A 30 -16.89 -1.80 -18.30
N LEU A 31 -15.96 -2.23 -17.43
CA LEU A 31 -14.65 -1.57 -17.25
C LEU A 31 -13.83 -1.49 -18.55
N THR A 32 -13.86 -2.54 -19.37
CA THR A 32 -13.16 -2.57 -20.66
C THR A 32 -13.76 -1.56 -21.65
N THR A 33 -15.07 -1.38 -21.61
CA THR A 33 -15.79 -0.43 -22.46
C THR A 33 -15.57 1.01 -21.99
N ALA A 34 -15.54 1.23 -20.68
CA ALA A 34 -15.34 2.55 -20.07
C ALA A 34 -13.90 3.08 -20.20
N ASN A 35 -12.89 2.19 -20.21
CA ASN A 35 -11.49 2.58 -20.18
C ASN A 35 -10.81 2.59 -21.56
N GLU A 36 -10.71 3.79 -22.16
CA GLU A 36 -9.96 4.02 -23.40
C GLU A 36 -8.43 3.85 -23.26
N HIS A 37 -7.89 3.89 -22.03
CA HIS A 37 -6.43 3.99 -21.79
C HIS A 37 -5.80 2.78 -21.08
N GLY A 38 -6.55 1.70 -20.88
CA GLY A 38 -5.99 0.49 -20.28
C GLY A 38 -7.07 -0.39 -19.68
N VAL A 39 -7.08 -1.67 -20.04
CA VAL A 39 -8.05 -2.62 -19.51
C VAL A 39 -7.54 -3.14 -18.16
N VAL A 40 -8.35 -2.99 -17.11
CA VAL A 40 -8.12 -3.69 -15.84
C VAL A 40 -8.26 -5.18 -16.10
N SER A 41 -7.23 -5.96 -15.78
CA SER A 41 -7.27 -7.40 -16.05
C SER A 41 -8.45 -8.07 -15.32
N TYR A 42 -9.08 -9.04 -15.97
CA TYR A 42 -10.13 -9.88 -15.35
C TYR A 42 -9.73 -10.43 -13.99
N TYR A 43 -8.47 -10.86 -13.84
CA TYR A 43 -7.92 -11.37 -12.58
C TYR A 43 -7.94 -10.31 -11.46
N THR A 44 -7.62 -9.05 -11.80
CA THR A 44 -7.70 -7.92 -10.86
C THR A 44 -9.13 -7.70 -10.41
N VAL A 45 -10.10 -7.72 -11.34
CA VAL A 45 -11.53 -7.59 -11.03
C VAL A 45 -12.01 -8.70 -10.11
N THR A 46 -11.63 -9.96 -10.37
CA THR A 46 -12.01 -11.09 -9.51
C THR A 46 -11.41 -10.95 -8.11
N ARG A 47 -10.15 -10.53 -8.01
CA ARG A 47 -9.48 -10.27 -6.73
C ARG A 47 -10.21 -9.18 -5.93
N TRP A 48 -10.65 -8.09 -6.58
CA TRP A 48 -11.41 -7.03 -5.92
C TRP A 48 -12.79 -7.49 -5.47
N ILE A 49 -13.52 -8.23 -6.30
CA ILE A 49 -14.81 -8.82 -5.92
C ILE A 49 -14.68 -9.74 -4.70
N GLN A 50 -13.64 -10.58 -4.65
CA GLN A 50 -13.35 -11.40 -3.47
C GLN A 50 -13.03 -10.56 -2.24
N ARG A 51 -12.28 -9.46 -2.41
CA ARG A 51 -11.97 -8.52 -1.33
C ARG A 51 -13.23 -7.92 -0.72
N PHE A 52 -14.19 -7.48 -1.55
CA PHE A 52 -15.46 -6.91 -1.09
C PHE A 52 -16.42 -7.96 -0.49
N SER A 53 -16.28 -9.24 -0.84
CA SER A 53 -17.10 -10.31 -0.27
C SER A 53 -16.69 -10.67 1.18
N ASN A 54 -15.49 -10.28 1.63
CA ASN A 54 -14.93 -10.62 2.93
C ASN A 54 -15.09 -9.47 3.96
N GLU A 55 -16.18 -8.70 3.91
CA GLU A 55 -16.49 -7.56 4.80
C GLU A 55 -15.45 -6.41 4.80
N ARG A 56 -14.52 -6.40 3.83
CA ARG A 56 -13.64 -5.25 3.59
C ARG A 56 -14.30 -4.32 2.58
N GLU A 57 -15.09 -3.37 3.08
CA GLU A 57 -15.63 -2.26 2.29
C GLU A 57 -14.58 -1.16 2.02
N SER A 58 -13.42 -1.22 2.67
CA SER A 58 -12.38 -0.21 2.48
C SER A 58 -11.74 -0.28 1.10
N LEU A 59 -11.83 0.85 0.39
CA LEU A 59 -11.15 1.15 -0.88
C LEU A 59 -9.65 1.46 -0.68
N GLU A 60 -9.20 1.68 0.55
CA GLU A 60 -7.80 2.00 0.84
C GLU A 60 -6.91 0.76 0.71
N ASP A 61 -5.66 0.94 0.27
CA ASP A 61 -4.69 -0.15 0.29
C ASP A 61 -4.43 -0.60 1.73
N ASN A 62 -4.17 -1.90 1.92
CA ASN A 62 -3.75 -2.34 3.24
C ASN A 62 -2.44 -1.62 3.61
N PRO A 63 -2.21 -1.31 4.90
CA PRO A 63 -0.92 -0.82 5.33
C PRO A 63 0.13 -1.80 4.80
N ARG A 64 0.98 -1.31 3.89
CA ARG A 64 2.01 -2.13 3.28
C ARG A 64 2.95 -2.55 4.39
N SER A 65 3.19 -3.86 4.52
CA SER A 65 4.10 -4.41 5.51
C SER A 65 5.56 -4.08 5.12
N CYS A 66 5.93 -2.81 5.16
CA CYS A 66 7.31 -2.40 4.94
C CYS A 66 8.13 -2.45 6.24
N CYS A 67 7.50 -2.32 7.42
CA CYS A 67 8.14 -2.60 8.69
C CYS A 67 7.12 -2.87 9.81
N SER A 68 7.48 -3.70 10.78
CA SER A 68 6.65 -3.89 11.99
C SER A 68 6.53 -2.56 12.72
N ILE A 69 5.30 -2.13 13.04
CA ILE A 69 5.02 -0.90 13.80
C ILE A 69 5.81 -0.86 15.12
N THR A 70 6.15 -2.03 15.67
CA THR A 70 7.00 -2.22 16.86
C THR A 70 8.45 -1.74 16.71
N ALA A 71 8.93 -1.47 15.49
CA ALA A 71 10.25 -0.91 15.28
C ALA A 71 10.30 0.60 15.56
N PHE A 72 9.17 1.31 15.41
CA PHE A 72 9.05 2.75 15.66
C PHE A 72 8.61 3.04 17.11
N THR A 73 9.28 2.44 18.10
CA THR A 73 9.09 2.87 19.49
C THR A 73 9.82 4.19 19.73
N GLN A 74 9.35 5.00 20.67
CA GLN A 74 10.04 6.24 21.03
C GLN A 74 11.50 5.96 21.44
N GLN A 75 11.73 4.89 22.20
CA GLN A 75 13.07 4.43 22.58
C GLN A 75 13.99 4.21 21.38
N ASN A 76 13.46 3.59 20.33
CA ASN A 76 14.22 3.31 19.12
C ASN A 76 14.47 4.57 18.29
N ILE A 77 13.50 5.49 18.25
CA ILE A 77 13.67 6.81 17.62
C ILE A 77 14.74 7.62 18.35
N ASP A 78 14.71 7.63 19.68
CA ASP A 78 15.68 8.33 20.51
C ASP A 78 17.08 7.74 20.32
N ALA A 79 17.21 6.41 20.33
CA ALA A 79 18.50 5.72 20.11
C ALA A 79 19.12 6.04 18.73
N VAL A 80 18.31 6.04 17.67
CA VAL A 80 18.78 6.42 16.33
C VAL A 80 19.14 7.91 16.29
N THR A 81 18.34 8.76 16.92
CA THR A 81 18.57 10.21 16.99
C THR A 81 19.86 10.54 17.72
N ASP A 82 20.15 9.87 18.83
CA ASP A 82 21.39 10.01 19.59
C ASP A 82 22.60 9.59 18.74
N LEU A 83 22.52 8.45 18.04
CA LEU A 83 23.58 7.98 17.15
C LEU A 83 23.89 8.98 16.02
N VAL A 84 22.86 9.62 15.45
CA VAL A 84 23.01 10.62 14.39
C VAL A 84 23.54 11.94 14.94
N ASN A 85 23.11 12.35 16.14
CA ASN A 85 23.63 13.54 16.81
C ASN A 85 25.11 13.40 17.17
N ASP A 86 25.54 12.20 17.53
CA ASP A 86 26.94 11.89 17.82
C ASP A 86 27.80 11.85 16.54
N ASP A 87 27.29 11.26 15.44
CA ASP A 87 27.95 11.26 14.14
C ASP A 87 26.93 11.41 12.98
N LEU A 88 26.93 12.60 12.37
CA LEU A 88 26.05 12.92 11.23
C LEU A 88 26.36 12.10 9.95
N HIS A 89 27.52 11.42 9.89
CA HIS A 89 27.94 10.59 8.77
C HIS A 89 27.86 9.08 9.05
N ILE A 90 27.15 8.70 10.12
CA ILE A 90 26.96 7.31 10.50
C ILE A 90 26.25 6.52 9.38
N SER A 91 26.78 5.33 9.06
CA SER A 91 26.19 4.47 8.03
C SER A 91 24.95 3.74 8.55
N ILE A 92 23.94 3.58 7.68
CA ILE A 92 22.74 2.80 7.98
C ILE A 92 23.08 1.34 8.32
N ASP A 93 24.14 0.80 7.72
CA ASP A 93 24.64 -0.55 8.00
C ASP A 93 25.16 -0.69 9.44
N TYR A 94 25.51 0.43 10.10
CA TYR A 94 25.92 0.47 11.49
C TYR A 94 24.74 0.73 12.44
N ILE A 95 23.78 1.58 12.06
CA ILE A 95 22.58 1.89 12.85
C ILE A 95 21.66 0.67 12.99
N ALA A 96 21.40 -0.04 11.89
CA ALA A 96 20.47 -1.17 11.87
C ALA A 96 20.77 -2.25 12.94
N PRO A 97 22.00 -2.79 13.05
CA PRO A 97 22.34 -3.77 14.08
C PRO A 97 22.47 -3.17 15.49
N THR A 98 22.73 -1.87 15.64
CA THR A 98 22.80 -1.24 16.98
C THR A 98 21.42 -0.93 17.55
N SER A 99 20.42 -0.72 16.71
CA SER A 99 19.03 -0.44 17.13
C SER A 99 18.10 -1.65 17.00
N ASP A 100 18.63 -2.87 16.79
CA ASP A 100 17.87 -4.11 16.54
C ASP A 100 16.80 -3.95 15.43
N MET A 101 17.13 -3.16 14.39
CA MET A 101 16.25 -2.86 13.26
C MET A 101 16.74 -3.48 11.96
N SER A 102 15.82 -3.64 11.01
CA SER A 102 16.20 -3.87 9.62
C SER A 102 16.62 -2.55 8.96
N ILE A 103 17.58 -2.62 8.03
CA ILE A 103 18.02 -1.50 7.19
C ILE A 103 16.83 -0.80 6.52
N THR A 104 15.88 -1.60 6.01
CA THR A 104 14.65 -1.10 5.37
C THR A 104 13.82 -0.24 6.33
N CYS A 105 13.82 -0.55 7.63
CA CYS A 105 13.10 0.24 8.62
C CYS A 105 13.78 1.58 8.92
N VAL A 106 15.11 1.58 9.06
CA VAL A 106 15.91 2.79 9.30
C VAL A 106 15.79 3.79 8.13
N ILE A 107 15.77 3.30 6.88
CA ILE A 107 15.55 4.14 5.69
C ILE A 107 14.18 4.82 5.72
N VAL A 108 13.14 4.13 6.21
CA VAL A 108 11.78 4.67 6.28
C VAL A 108 11.60 5.65 7.44
N MET A 109 12.48 5.63 8.45
CA MET A 109 12.50 6.61 9.56
C MET A 109 12.93 8.01 9.12
N ASN A 110 13.46 8.18 7.90
CA ASN A 110 13.83 9.46 7.29
C ASN A 110 14.71 10.34 8.20
N ILE A 111 15.91 9.82 8.49
CA ILE A 111 17.07 10.58 9.00
C ILE A 111 17.57 11.49 7.88
#